data_AF-A0A5C3M8K3-F1
#
_entry.id   AF-A0A5C3M8K3-F1
#
_cell.length_a   1.000
_cell.length_b   1.000
_cell.length_c   1.000
_cell.angle_alpha   90.00
_cell.angle_beta   90.00
_cell.angle_gamma   90.00
#
_symmetry.space_group_name_H-M   'P 1'
#
loop_
_entity.id
_entity.type
_entity.pdbx_description
1 polymer ?
#
loop_
_entity_poly.entity_id
_entity_poly.type
_entity_poly.pdbx_seq_one_letter_code
_entity_poly.pdbx_strand_id
1 'polypeptide(L)'
;MVRQVEAPQGRRKATKEEINAFKTWEYTRKENGQPPWIGRDGRDTLQADKSSHNLRQLADEYAASPKILKELVYEKVVHGWDISKLEQAIRGAIAETQYRGSVNVAFQLSSTRICIRPDNKLSRLLSRTFYKVLLCIFLIYPFIWLFKRYHSRGGGRWEIYGGAYGLKHIEPLSTDELENAIPDMEPPSLRPRIISTELGLTRIIGLREGEWFKEWEPIIKRSVAIGLERSEPMKQTQDGPISPAHALDGYTPPRLEGY
;
A
#
# COMPACT_ATOMS: atom_id res chain seq x y z
N MET A 1 -4.91 11.92 -7.78
CA MET A 1 -6.11 12.39 -8.53
C MET A 1 -5.68 13.32 -9.64
N VAL A 2 -5.71 12.87 -10.90
CA VAL A 2 -5.38 13.69 -12.06
C VAL A 2 -6.43 14.78 -12.24
N ARG A 3 -6.05 16.04 -12.04
CA ARG A 3 -6.90 17.21 -12.30
C ARG A 3 -6.52 17.95 -13.57
N GLN A 4 -5.29 17.74 -14.04
CA GLN A 4 -4.73 18.38 -15.22
C GLN A 4 -3.96 17.33 -16.03
N VAL A 5 -4.07 17.42 -17.36
CA VAL A 5 -3.35 16.59 -18.32
C VAL A 5 -2.54 17.53 -19.20
N GLU A 6 -1.30 17.15 -19.50
CA GLU A 6 -0.48 17.88 -20.47
C GLU A 6 -0.97 17.56 -21.88
N ALA A 7 -1.43 18.60 -22.58
CA ALA A 7 -1.79 18.52 -24.00
C ALA A 7 -0.73 19.28 -24.82
N PRO A 8 -0.63 19.05 -26.14
CA PRO A 8 0.32 19.74 -27.00
C PRO A 8 0.21 21.28 -26.95
N GLN A 9 -0.94 21.80 -26.55
CA GLN A 9 -1.25 23.23 -26.42
C GLN A 9 -1.13 23.74 -24.96
N GLY A 10 -0.58 22.94 -24.05
CA GLY A 10 -0.40 23.26 -22.64
C GLY A 10 -1.25 22.41 -21.69
N ARG A 11 -1.27 22.79 -20.40
CA ARG A 11 -2.01 22.07 -19.36
C ARG A 11 -3.51 22.33 -19.49
N ARG A 12 -4.29 21.28 -19.76
CA ARG A 12 -5.76 21.35 -19.76
C ARG A 12 -6.36 20.59 -18.57
N LYS A 13 -7.61 20.92 -18.22
CA LYS A 13 -8.35 20.13 -17.24
C LYS A 13 -8.63 18.73 -17.81
N ALA A 14 -8.51 17.72 -16.97
CA ALA A 14 -8.82 16.35 -17.33
C ALA A 14 -10.32 16.20 -17.60
N THR A 15 -10.67 15.43 -18.64
CA THR A 15 -12.05 15.03 -18.94
C THR A 15 -12.52 13.97 -17.94
N LYS A 16 -13.84 13.77 -17.83
CA LYS A 16 -14.41 12.74 -16.94
C LYS A 16 -13.93 11.33 -17.31
N GLU A 17 -13.79 11.05 -18.61
CA GLU A 17 -13.32 9.77 -19.13
C GLU A 17 -11.86 9.52 -18.75
N GLU A 18 -10.99 10.52 -18.89
CA GLU A 18 -9.59 10.44 -18.46
C GLU A 18 -9.47 10.23 -16.95
N ILE A 19 -10.31 10.90 -16.16
CA ILE A 19 -10.34 10.72 -14.71
C ILE A 19 -10.76 9.28 -14.36
N ASN A 20 -11.77 8.73 -15.05
CA ASN A 20 -12.22 7.36 -14.82
C ASN A 20 -11.17 6.33 -15.27
N ALA A 21 -10.59 6.51 -16.45
CA ALA A 21 -9.50 5.66 -16.95
C ALA A 21 -8.31 5.66 -15.99
N PHE A 22 -7.94 6.84 -15.46
CA PHE A 22 -6.88 6.96 -14.47
C PHE A 22 -7.23 6.22 -13.17
N LYS A 23 -8.47 6.30 -12.68
CA LYS A 23 -8.90 5.55 -11.49
C LYS A 23 -8.86 4.04 -11.70
N THR A 24 -9.35 3.55 -12.84
CA THR A 24 -9.30 2.13 -13.19
C THR A 24 -7.85 1.66 -13.27
N TRP A 25 -6.99 2.42 -13.91
CA TRP A 25 -5.56 2.13 -13.96
C TRP A 25 -4.90 2.14 -12.57
N GLU A 26 -5.20 3.13 -11.72
CA GLU A 26 -4.69 3.17 -10.33
C GLU A 26 -5.11 1.93 -9.54
N TYR A 27 -6.34 1.45 -9.75
CA TYR A 27 -6.85 0.24 -9.12
C TYR A 27 -6.08 -1.00 -9.59
N THR A 28 -5.99 -1.22 -10.90
CA THR A 28 -5.23 -2.33 -11.48
C THR A 28 -3.75 -2.30 -11.10
N ARG A 29 -3.15 -1.11 -11.07
CA ARG A 29 -1.76 -0.93 -10.64
C ARG A 29 -1.55 -1.37 -9.18
N LYS A 30 -2.45 -0.96 -8.27
CA LYS A 30 -2.41 -1.34 -6.86
C LYS A 30 -2.60 -2.86 -6.69
N GLU A 31 -3.52 -3.46 -7.43
CA GLU A 31 -3.75 -4.91 -7.45
C GLU A 31 -2.50 -5.69 -7.90
N ASN A 32 -1.84 -5.21 -8.95
CA ASN A 32 -0.61 -5.81 -9.48
C ASN A 32 0.64 -5.52 -8.64
N GLY A 33 0.51 -4.79 -7.52
CA GLY A 33 1.64 -4.44 -6.66
C GLY A 33 2.63 -3.47 -7.28
N GLN A 34 2.26 -2.75 -8.33
CA GLN A 34 3.16 -1.84 -9.02
C GLN A 34 3.39 -0.57 -8.18
N PRO A 35 4.62 -0.05 -8.13
CA PRO A 35 4.94 1.16 -7.38
C PRO A 35 4.23 2.41 -7.91
N PRO A 36 4.10 3.46 -7.06
CA PRO A 36 3.29 4.61 -7.40
C PRO A 36 3.82 5.49 -8.53
N TRP A 37 5.12 5.38 -8.82
CA TRP A 37 5.83 6.16 -9.84
C TRP A 37 5.94 5.42 -11.19
N ILE A 38 5.26 4.29 -11.38
CA ILE A 38 5.14 3.73 -12.73
C ILE A 38 3.99 4.44 -13.41
N GLY A 39 4.25 5.03 -14.57
CA GLY A 39 3.23 5.66 -15.42
C GLY A 39 2.37 4.64 -16.16
N ARG A 40 1.31 5.11 -16.82
CA ARG A 40 0.42 4.26 -17.65
C ARG A 40 1.18 3.50 -18.73
N ASP A 41 2.26 4.09 -19.23
CA ASP A 41 3.07 3.55 -20.32
C ASP A 41 4.14 2.55 -19.82
N GLY A 42 4.12 2.19 -18.53
CA GLY A 42 5.07 1.26 -17.93
C GLY A 42 6.46 1.85 -17.67
N ARG A 43 6.66 3.13 -17.99
CA ARG A 43 7.91 3.84 -17.72
C ARG A 43 7.90 4.43 -16.32
N ASP A 44 9.07 4.45 -15.69
CA ASP A 44 9.28 5.15 -14.43
C ASP A 44 9.05 6.66 -14.64
N THR A 45 7.98 7.20 -14.05
CA THR A 45 7.73 8.63 -13.93
C THR A 45 8.54 9.27 -12.78
N LEU A 46 9.60 8.62 -12.30
CA LEU A 46 10.50 9.13 -11.26
C LEU A 46 11.08 10.52 -11.57
N GLN A 47 11.12 10.93 -12.84
CA GLN A 47 11.49 12.29 -13.24
C GLN A 47 10.30 13.24 -13.47
N ALA A 48 9.11 12.73 -13.79
CA ALA A 48 7.96 13.56 -14.15
C ALA A 48 7.10 13.98 -12.93
N ASP A 49 7.04 13.15 -11.87
CA ASP A 49 6.10 13.34 -10.75
C ASP A 49 6.76 13.48 -9.36
N LYS A 50 8.07 13.77 -9.28
CA LYS A 50 8.64 14.26 -8.02
C LYS A 50 7.93 15.57 -7.69
N SER A 51 7.05 15.55 -6.69
CA SER A 51 6.49 16.78 -6.14
C SER A 51 7.66 17.72 -5.87
N SER A 52 7.63 18.92 -6.46
CA SER A 52 8.71 19.91 -6.33
C SER A 52 9.04 20.29 -4.89
N HIS A 53 8.17 19.92 -3.94
CA HIS A 53 8.30 20.21 -2.53
C HIS A 53 8.61 18.94 -1.72
N ASN A 54 9.60 19.05 -0.85
CA ASN A 54 9.87 18.06 0.20
C ASN A 54 8.72 18.07 1.24
N LEU A 55 8.49 16.95 1.94
CA LEU A 55 7.51 16.84 3.03
C LEU A 55 7.65 17.97 4.05
N ARG A 56 8.90 18.35 4.40
CA ARG A 56 9.18 19.46 5.30
C ARG A 56 8.69 20.80 4.75
N GLN A 57 8.99 21.09 3.48
CA GLN A 57 8.54 22.32 2.83
C GLN A 57 7.02 22.39 2.76
N LEU A 58 6.34 21.27 2.48
CA LEU A 58 4.87 21.20 2.51
C LEU A 58 4.30 21.43 3.90
N ALA A 59 4.97 20.93 4.94
CA ALA A 59 4.59 21.18 6.32
C ALA A 59 4.78 22.67 6.70
N ASP A 60 5.88 23.28 6.27
CA ASP A 60 6.16 24.70 6.49
C ASP A 60 5.14 25.59 5.76
N GLU A 61 4.82 25.29 4.50
CA GLU A 61 3.76 25.97 3.73
C GLU A 61 2.38 25.80 4.37
N TYR A 62 2.08 24.58 4.83
CA TYR A 62 0.84 24.31 5.56
C TYR A 62 0.78 25.13 6.84
N ALA A 63 1.86 25.21 7.62
CA ALA A 63 1.93 26.00 8.85
C ALA A 63 1.77 27.50 8.58
N ALA A 64 2.50 28.03 7.59
CA ALA A 64 2.48 29.43 7.18
C ALA A 64 1.13 29.88 6.60
N SER A 65 0.32 28.95 6.06
CA SER A 65 -0.95 29.31 5.45
C SER A 65 -1.98 29.83 6.49
N PRO A 66 -2.59 31.01 6.28
CA PRO A 66 -3.59 31.59 7.19
C PRO A 66 -4.99 30.96 7.05
N LYS A 67 -5.11 29.83 6.33
CA LYS A 67 -6.40 29.20 6.03
C LYS A 67 -6.96 28.46 7.24
N ILE A 68 -8.25 28.65 7.51
CA ILE A 68 -8.92 28.14 8.72
C ILE A 68 -9.29 26.66 8.57
N LEU A 69 -9.74 26.26 7.37
CA LEU A 69 -10.11 24.88 7.03
C LEU A 69 -9.02 24.25 6.15
N LYS A 70 -7.77 24.38 6.59
CA LYS A 70 -6.64 23.71 5.95
C LYS A 70 -6.60 22.22 6.32
N GLU A 71 -6.24 21.38 5.36
CA GLU A 71 -6.10 19.93 5.54
C GLU A 71 -4.81 19.48 4.86
N LEU A 72 -3.93 18.85 5.64
CA LEU A 72 -2.73 18.20 5.13
C LEU A 72 -2.98 16.69 5.10
N VAL A 73 -2.94 16.09 3.92
CA VAL A 73 -3.24 14.67 3.70
C VAL A 73 -1.96 13.96 3.30
N TYR A 74 -1.60 12.94 4.07
CA TYR A 74 -0.50 12.02 3.79
C TYR A 74 -1.07 10.64 3.46
N GLU A 75 -0.73 10.10 2.29
CA GLU A 75 -1.16 8.76 1.85
C GLU A 75 0.03 7.80 1.86
N LYS A 76 -0.06 6.75 2.65
CA LYS A 76 0.86 5.61 2.64
C LYS A 76 0.43 4.66 1.52
N VAL A 77 1.33 4.40 0.57
CA VAL A 77 1.12 3.43 -0.50
C VAL A 77 2.03 2.23 -0.26
N VAL A 78 1.46 1.04 -0.12
CA VAL A 78 2.23 -0.21 -0.04
C VAL A 78 2.22 -0.86 -1.42
N HIS A 79 3.38 -1.33 -1.87
CA HIS A 79 3.52 -1.97 -3.19
C HIS A 79 4.50 -3.17 -3.12
N GLY A 80 4.71 -3.84 -4.24
CA GLY A 80 5.66 -4.94 -4.40
C GLY A 80 4.99 -6.30 -4.54
N TRP A 81 3.83 -6.54 -3.93
CA TRP A 81 3.13 -7.82 -4.05
C TRP A 81 1.99 -7.75 -5.05
N ASP A 82 1.92 -8.75 -5.94
CA ASP A 82 0.77 -8.96 -6.81
C ASP A 82 -0.35 -9.61 -6.00
N ILE A 83 -1.22 -8.76 -5.45
CA ILE A 83 -2.30 -9.18 -4.56
C ILE A 83 -3.29 -10.06 -5.31
N SER A 84 -3.56 -9.75 -6.58
CA SER A 84 -4.47 -10.54 -7.42
C SER A 84 -3.97 -11.97 -7.61
N LYS A 85 -2.69 -12.17 -7.92
CA LYS A 85 -2.11 -13.52 -8.02
C LYS A 85 -2.06 -14.23 -6.68
N LEU A 86 -1.74 -13.50 -5.61
CA LEU A 86 -1.71 -14.08 -4.27
C LEU A 86 -3.10 -14.56 -3.84
N GLU A 87 -4.14 -13.79 -4.09
CA GLU A 87 -5.53 -14.23 -3.85
C GLU A 87 -5.89 -15.46 -4.67
N GLN A 88 -5.50 -15.53 -5.94
CA GLN A 88 -5.73 -16.71 -6.79
C GLN A 88 -5.01 -17.94 -6.25
N ALA A 89 -3.74 -17.80 -5.82
CA ALA A 89 -2.98 -18.89 -5.21
C ALA A 89 -3.64 -19.40 -3.92
N ILE A 90 -4.11 -18.49 -3.06
CA ILE A 90 -4.85 -18.84 -1.83
C ILE A 90 -6.16 -19.56 -2.18
N ARG A 91 -6.96 -19.05 -3.13
CA ARG A 91 -8.19 -19.72 -3.58
C ARG A 91 -7.90 -21.11 -4.13
N GLY A 92 -6.81 -21.28 -4.88
CA GLY A 92 -6.34 -22.57 -5.37
C GLY A 92 -6.00 -23.54 -4.24
N ALA A 93 -5.20 -23.11 -3.26
CA ALA A 93 -4.85 -23.92 -2.10
C ALA A 93 -6.07 -24.32 -1.26
N ILE A 94 -7.09 -23.45 -1.15
CA ILE A 94 -8.35 -23.75 -0.49
C ILE A 94 -9.17 -24.78 -1.30
N ALA A 95 -9.18 -24.69 -2.62
CA ALA A 95 -9.89 -25.66 -3.46
C ALA A 95 -9.33 -27.08 -3.31
N GLU A 96 -8.02 -27.21 -3.08
CA GLU A 96 -7.36 -28.51 -2.84
C GLU A 96 -7.81 -29.20 -1.54
N THR A 97 -8.36 -28.47 -0.57
CA THR A 97 -8.89 -29.06 0.67
C THR A 97 -10.29 -29.66 0.52
N GLN A 98 -10.81 -29.75 -0.72
CA GLN A 98 -12.15 -30.21 -1.05
C GLN A 98 -13.28 -29.33 -0.49
N TYR A 99 -12.96 -28.10 -0.07
CA TYR A 99 -13.95 -27.13 0.35
C TYR A 99 -14.85 -26.71 -0.83
N ARG A 100 -16.17 -26.91 -0.70
CA ARG A 100 -17.16 -26.63 -1.76
C ARG A 100 -17.91 -25.31 -1.62
N GLY A 101 -17.62 -24.54 -0.56
CA GLY A 101 -18.28 -23.25 -0.31
C GLY A 101 -17.75 -22.13 -1.19
N SER A 102 -18.42 -20.97 -1.16
CA SER A 102 -17.94 -19.75 -1.78
C SER A 102 -16.78 -19.17 -0.98
N VAL A 103 -15.61 -19.00 -1.60
CA VAL A 103 -14.40 -18.48 -0.95
C VAL A 103 -14.22 -17.01 -1.28
N ASN A 104 -14.18 -16.17 -0.24
CA ASN A 104 -13.79 -14.76 -0.36
C ASN A 104 -12.45 -14.53 0.35
N VAL A 105 -11.46 -14.04 -0.39
CA VAL A 105 -10.13 -13.67 0.12
C VAL A 105 -9.99 -12.17 -0.08
N ALA A 106 -9.64 -11.44 0.97
CA ALA A 106 -9.46 -10.00 0.91
C ALA A 106 -8.26 -9.57 1.75
N PHE A 107 -7.42 -8.70 1.19
CA PHE A 107 -6.28 -8.09 1.88
C PHE A 107 -6.65 -6.70 2.37
N GLN A 108 -6.68 -6.51 3.70
CA GLN A 108 -7.04 -5.23 4.30
C GLN A 108 -5.79 -4.45 4.71
N LEU A 109 -5.58 -3.28 4.08
CA LEU A 109 -4.56 -2.34 4.52
C LEU A 109 -5.18 -1.34 5.49
N SER A 110 -4.67 -1.32 6.72
CA SER A 110 -5.07 -0.33 7.73
C SER A 110 -4.13 0.87 7.71
N SER A 111 -4.63 2.02 8.19
CA SER A 111 -3.83 3.24 8.40
C SER A 111 -3.12 3.79 7.15
N THR A 112 -3.77 3.70 5.99
CA THR A 112 -3.22 4.18 4.71
C THR A 112 -3.26 5.69 4.56
N ARG A 113 -4.05 6.40 5.36
CA ARG A 113 -4.26 7.84 5.19
C ARG A 113 -4.25 8.57 6.53
N ILE A 114 -3.35 9.55 6.63
CA ILE A 114 -3.27 10.47 7.75
C ILE A 114 -3.77 11.84 7.28
N CYS A 115 -4.74 12.41 7.99
CA CYS A 115 -5.27 13.74 7.71
C CYS A 115 -5.04 14.66 8.90
N ILE A 116 -4.14 15.62 8.74
CA ILE A 116 -3.83 16.64 9.74
C ILE A 116 -4.70 17.86 9.47
N ARG A 117 -5.32 18.39 10.53
CA ARG A 117 -6.19 19.58 10.52
C ARG A 117 -5.74 20.54 11.61
N PRO A 118 -5.94 21.86 11.45
CA PRO A 118 -5.64 22.83 12.49
C PRO A 118 -6.64 22.67 13.64
N ASP A 119 -6.18 22.93 14.86
CA ASP A 119 -7.02 22.89 16.07
C ASP A 119 -7.89 24.14 16.19
N ASN A 120 -8.89 24.23 15.30
CA ASN A 120 -9.90 25.28 15.32
C ASN A 120 -11.25 24.69 15.73
N LYS A 121 -12.06 25.45 16.48
CA LYS A 121 -13.42 25.04 16.89
C LYS A 121 -14.26 24.57 15.70
N LEU A 122 -14.18 25.26 14.56
CA LEU A 122 -14.85 24.89 13.31
C LEU A 122 -14.35 23.56 12.74
N SER A 123 -13.02 23.33 12.72
CA SER A 123 -12.43 22.06 12.27
C SER A 123 -12.83 20.89 13.18
N ARG A 124 -12.89 21.12 14.49
CA ARG A 124 -13.30 20.13 15.49
C ARG A 124 -14.80 19.81 15.39
N LEU A 125 -15.64 20.82 15.19
CA LEU A 125 -17.07 20.68 14.95
C LEU A 125 -17.35 19.89 13.67
N LEU A 126 -16.68 20.24 12.57
CA LEU A 126 -16.81 19.57 11.27
C LEU A 126 -16.19 18.16 11.22
N SER A 127 -15.43 17.75 12.25
CA SER A 127 -14.88 16.40 12.30
C SER A 127 -15.94 15.35 12.67
N ARG A 128 -16.93 15.71 13.49
CA ARG A 128 -17.97 14.79 13.97
C ARG A 128 -19.13 14.68 12.98
N THR A 129 -19.54 13.45 12.67
CA THR A 129 -20.63 13.17 11.71
C THR A 129 -21.95 13.80 12.13
N PHE A 130 -22.29 13.77 13.42
CA PHE A 130 -23.53 14.36 13.96
C PHE A 130 -23.68 15.86 13.62
N TYR A 131 -22.63 16.66 13.82
CA TYR A 131 -22.70 18.09 13.53
C TYR A 131 -22.76 18.38 12.03
N LYS A 132 -22.25 17.51 11.16
CA LYS A 132 -22.44 17.66 9.71
C LYS A 132 -23.91 17.51 9.34
N VAL A 133 -24.59 16.52 9.91
CA VAL A 133 -26.04 16.30 9.70
C VAL A 133 -26.81 17.50 10.23
N LEU A 134 -26.50 17.94 11.45
CA LEU A 134 -27.13 19.11 12.06
C LEU A 134 -26.94 20.39 11.22
N LEU A 135 -25.71 20.67 10.77
CA LEU A 135 -25.40 21.81 9.90
C LEU A 135 -26.10 21.71 8.54
N CYS A 136 -26.37 20.50 8.05
CA CYS A 136 -27.11 20.30 6.82
C CYS A 136 -28.61 20.57 7.01
N ILE A 137 -29.19 20.12 8.12
CA ILE A 137 -30.60 20.37 8.48
C ILE A 137 -30.83 21.88 8.65
N PHE A 138 -29.92 22.59 9.32
CA PHE A 138 -29.99 24.05 9.47
C PHE A 138 -29.59 24.83 8.21
N LEU A 139 -29.30 24.16 7.08
CA LEU A 139 -28.89 24.79 5.82
C LEU A 139 -27.61 25.65 5.92
N ILE A 140 -26.82 25.53 6.99
CA ILE A 140 -25.57 26.26 7.20
C ILE A 140 -24.41 25.60 6.43
N TYR A 141 -24.46 24.28 6.26
CA TYR A 141 -23.45 23.50 5.55
C TYR A 141 -23.09 24.02 4.14
N PRO A 142 -24.04 24.39 3.25
CA PRO A 142 -23.70 24.96 1.94
C PRO A 142 -22.89 26.26 2.04
N PHE A 143 -23.13 27.11 3.06
CA PHE A 143 -22.32 28.32 3.27
C PHE A 143 -20.89 27.99 3.71
N ILE A 144 -20.71 26.98 4.57
CA ILE A 144 -19.38 26.48 4.96
C ILE A 144 -18.65 25.91 3.74
N TRP A 145 -19.37 25.18 2.88
CA TRP A 145 -18.82 24.67 1.62
C TRP A 145 -18.39 25.81 0.69
N LEU A 146 -19.23 26.84 0.54
CA LEU A 146 -18.93 28.05 -0.23
C LEU A 146 -17.70 28.77 0.32
N PHE A 147 -17.63 28.95 1.65
CA PHE A 147 -16.48 29.53 2.33
C PHE A 147 -15.20 28.72 2.09
N LYS A 148 -15.27 27.38 2.21
CA LYS A 148 -14.14 26.50 1.90
C LYS A 148 -13.68 26.64 0.45
N ARG A 149 -14.59 26.92 -0.49
CA ARG A 149 -14.31 26.96 -1.93
C ARG A 149 -13.83 28.31 -2.44
N TYR A 150 -14.45 29.41 -2.02
CA TYR A 150 -14.28 30.73 -2.64
C TYR A 150 -13.55 31.75 -1.76
N HIS A 151 -13.48 31.55 -0.44
CA HIS A 151 -12.85 32.51 0.44
C HIS A 151 -11.33 32.31 0.51
N SER A 152 -10.56 33.41 0.44
CA SER A 152 -9.09 33.39 0.47
C SER A 152 -8.52 32.72 1.74
N ARG A 153 -9.18 32.92 2.88
CA ARG A 153 -8.87 32.29 4.19
C ARG A 153 -9.64 30.98 4.46
N GLY A 154 -10.44 30.52 3.51
CA GLY A 154 -11.36 29.41 3.71
C GLY A 154 -10.65 28.06 3.72
N GLY A 155 -10.71 27.37 2.58
CA GLY A 155 -10.19 26.02 2.41
C GLY A 155 -8.81 25.97 1.79
N GLY A 156 -7.98 25.07 2.29
CA GLY A 156 -6.75 24.66 1.63
C GLY A 156 -6.54 23.17 1.80
N ARG A 157 -6.18 22.48 0.72
CA ARG A 157 -5.88 21.04 0.79
C ARG A 157 -4.49 20.82 0.22
N TRP A 158 -3.60 20.33 1.06
CA TRP A 158 -2.26 19.90 0.71
C TRP A 158 -2.33 18.38 0.64
N GLU A 159 -2.38 17.84 -0.58
CA GLU A 159 -2.36 16.40 -0.82
C GLU A 159 -0.92 16.02 -1.14
N ILE A 160 -0.26 15.36 -0.18
CA ILE A 160 1.08 14.80 -0.40
C ILE A 160 0.87 13.38 -0.93
N TYR A 161 1.48 13.07 -2.07
CA TYR A 161 1.74 11.68 -2.45
C TYR A 161 2.75 11.17 -1.42
N GLY A 162 2.26 10.50 -0.37
CA GLY A 162 3.06 10.17 0.81
C GLY A 162 4.09 9.07 0.52
N GLY A 163 4.56 8.43 1.58
CA GLY A 163 5.58 7.40 1.48
C GLY A 163 5.08 6.16 0.74
N ALA A 164 5.87 5.71 -0.22
CA ALA A 164 5.74 4.41 -0.85
C ALA A 164 6.59 3.40 -0.09
N TYR A 165 6.00 2.28 0.31
CA TYR A 165 6.66 1.21 1.06
C TYR A 165 6.59 -0.08 0.24
N GLY A 166 7.73 -0.52 -0.27
CA GLY A 166 7.84 -1.78 -1.00
C GLY A 166 7.94 -2.96 -0.03
N LEU A 167 6.99 -3.90 -0.12
CA LEU A 167 7.09 -5.22 0.52
C LEU A 167 8.23 -6.04 -0.10
N LYS A 168 8.44 -5.86 -1.41
CA LYS A 168 9.62 -6.29 -2.16
C LYS A 168 10.08 -5.16 -3.08
N HIS A 169 11.38 -4.92 -3.18
CA HIS A 169 11.96 -4.03 -4.17
C HIS A 169 13.32 -4.55 -4.64
N ILE A 170 13.74 -4.09 -5.81
CA ILE A 170 14.99 -4.48 -6.46
C ILE A 170 15.94 -3.29 -6.33
N GLU A 171 17.11 -3.53 -5.75
CA GLU A 171 18.19 -2.54 -5.64
C GLU A 171 19.38 -2.97 -6.50
N PRO A 172 19.95 -2.09 -7.33
CA PRO A 172 21.19 -2.41 -8.04
C PRO A 172 22.33 -2.55 -7.03
N LEU A 173 23.15 -3.60 -7.15
CA LEU A 173 24.34 -3.70 -6.30
C LEU A 173 25.36 -2.65 -6.71
N SER A 174 25.96 -2.01 -5.71
CA SER A 174 27.12 -1.14 -5.93
C SER A 174 28.35 -1.98 -6.31
N THR A 175 29.32 -1.36 -6.99
CA THR A 175 30.57 -2.02 -7.41
C THR A 175 31.32 -2.62 -6.21
N ASP A 176 31.32 -1.92 -5.07
CA ASP A 176 31.97 -2.35 -3.83
C ASP A 176 31.28 -3.59 -3.21
N GLU A 177 29.96 -3.71 -3.35
CA GLU A 177 29.23 -4.90 -2.89
C GLU A 177 29.40 -6.09 -3.84
N LEU A 178 29.63 -5.83 -5.13
CA LEU A 178 29.92 -6.86 -6.12
C LEU A 178 31.24 -7.59 -5.80
N GLU A 179 32.24 -6.85 -5.34
CA GLU A 179 33.55 -7.37 -4.94
C GLU A 179 33.48 -8.19 -3.65
N ASN A 180 32.57 -7.84 -2.74
CA ASN A 180 32.34 -8.55 -1.46
C ASN A 180 31.36 -9.73 -1.57
N ALA A 181 30.70 -9.94 -2.71
CA ALA A 181 29.75 -11.03 -2.94
C ALA A 181 30.41 -12.39 -3.27
N ILE A 182 31.73 -12.50 -3.13
CA ILE A 182 32.48 -13.75 -3.31
C ILE A 182 32.10 -14.73 -2.17
N PRO A 183 31.70 -15.97 -2.47
CA PRO A 183 30.90 -16.78 -1.57
C PRO A 183 31.77 -17.62 -0.64
N ASP A 184 32.08 -17.12 0.55
CA ASP A 184 32.54 -17.99 1.65
C ASP A 184 32.08 -17.41 3.00
N MET A 185 31.30 -18.21 3.74
CA MET A 185 30.94 -18.05 5.17
C MET A 185 29.60 -17.42 5.60
N GLU A 186 28.61 -17.18 4.73
CA GLU A 186 27.26 -16.80 5.22
C GLU A 186 26.20 -17.91 5.02
N PRO A 187 25.34 -18.17 6.04
CA PRO A 187 24.28 -19.16 5.96
C PRO A 187 23.30 -18.80 4.83
N PRO A 188 22.70 -19.81 4.15
CA PRO A 188 21.86 -19.61 2.97
C PRO A 188 20.63 -18.70 3.20
N SER A 189 20.22 -18.51 4.45
CA SER A 189 19.12 -17.61 4.87
C SER A 189 19.48 -16.12 4.83
N LEU A 190 20.76 -15.75 4.91
CA LEU A 190 21.24 -14.36 4.91
C LEU A 190 21.81 -13.90 3.57
N ARG A 191 21.96 -14.81 2.60
CA ARG A 191 22.55 -14.46 1.31
C ARG A 191 21.72 -13.37 0.64
N PRO A 192 22.32 -12.21 0.27
CA PRO A 192 21.63 -11.25 -0.57
C PRO A 192 21.16 -11.98 -1.83
N ARG A 193 19.85 -11.97 -2.06
CA ARG A 193 19.27 -12.69 -3.20
C ARG A 193 19.55 -11.90 -4.47
N ILE A 194 20.69 -12.19 -5.06
CA ILE A 194 21.18 -11.54 -6.27
C ILE A 194 20.53 -12.20 -7.49
N ILE A 195 19.91 -11.40 -8.33
CA ILE A 195 19.40 -11.78 -9.65
C ILE A 195 20.23 -11.05 -10.70
N SER A 196 20.66 -11.79 -11.72
CA SER A 196 21.25 -11.21 -12.93
C SER A 196 20.12 -10.68 -13.81
N THR A 197 20.07 -9.36 -13.97
CA THR A 197 19.17 -8.67 -14.91
C THR A 197 20.01 -8.10 -16.05
N GLU A 198 19.39 -7.73 -17.17
CA GLU A 198 20.06 -7.07 -18.31
C GLU A 198 20.85 -5.80 -17.94
N LEU A 199 20.52 -5.19 -16.80
CA LEU A 199 21.14 -3.97 -16.25
C LEU A 199 22.26 -4.27 -15.22
N GLY A 200 22.58 -5.54 -14.96
CA GLY A 200 23.58 -5.97 -13.99
C GLY A 200 23.04 -6.85 -12.86
N LEU A 201 23.88 -7.12 -11.86
CA LEU A 201 23.48 -7.87 -10.67
C LEU A 201 22.63 -6.98 -9.75
N THR A 202 21.48 -7.48 -9.36
CA THR A 202 20.49 -6.75 -8.56
C THR A 202 20.09 -7.56 -7.34
N ARG A 203 19.96 -6.91 -6.18
CA ARG A 203 19.55 -7.55 -4.92
C ARG A 203 18.05 -7.35 -4.74
N ILE A 204 17.34 -8.42 -4.39
CA ILE A 204 15.96 -8.30 -3.93
C ILE A 204 15.94 -8.13 -2.42
N ILE A 205 15.31 -7.04 -1.97
CA ILE A 205 15.12 -6.72 -0.57
C ILE A 205 13.63 -6.84 -0.24
N GLY A 206 13.34 -7.47 0.90
CA GLY A 206 11.98 -7.70 1.41
C GLY A 206 11.46 -9.12 1.15
N LEU A 207 10.26 -9.39 1.64
CA LEU A 207 9.61 -10.69 1.56
C LEU A 207 8.88 -10.82 0.21
N ARG A 208 9.04 -11.93 -0.51
CA ARG A 208 8.30 -12.17 -1.77
C ARG A 208 6.92 -12.76 -1.50
N GLU A 209 5.93 -12.44 -2.32
CA GLU A 209 4.59 -13.02 -2.13
C GLU A 209 4.59 -14.56 -2.15
N GLY A 210 5.41 -15.19 -3.00
CA GLY A 210 5.49 -16.65 -3.09
C GLY A 210 6.15 -17.30 -1.87
N GLU A 211 7.07 -16.60 -1.21
CA GLU A 211 7.71 -17.10 0.02
C GLU A 211 6.78 -16.99 1.20
N TRP A 212 6.12 -15.84 1.34
CA TRP A 212 5.05 -15.68 2.31
C TRP A 212 3.96 -16.73 2.09
N PHE A 213 3.54 -16.95 0.84
CA PHE A 213 2.52 -17.95 0.53
C PHE A 213 2.98 -19.36 0.88
N LYS A 214 4.22 -19.75 0.53
CA LYS A 214 4.79 -21.05 0.90
C LYS A 214 4.81 -21.29 2.41
N GLU A 215 5.08 -20.24 3.18
CA GLU A 215 5.08 -20.31 4.65
C GLU A 215 3.65 -20.49 5.21
N TRP A 216 2.68 -19.77 4.64
CA TRP A 216 1.30 -19.72 5.14
C TRP A 216 0.37 -20.78 4.55
N GLU A 217 0.69 -21.35 3.39
CA GLU A 217 -0.15 -22.31 2.66
C GLU A 217 -0.58 -23.51 3.51
N PRO A 218 0.32 -24.22 4.24
CA PRO A 218 -0.08 -25.36 5.06
C PRO A 218 -1.07 -24.98 6.16
N ILE A 219 -0.93 -23.75 6.69
CA ILE A 219 -1.78 -23.24 7.77
C ILE A 219 -3.14 -22.87 7.21
N ILE A 220 -3.19 -22.17 6.07
CA ILE A 220 -4.44 -21.85 5.38
C ILE A 220 -5.22 -23.14 5.09
N LYS A 221 -4.57 -24.14 4.49
CA LYS A 221 -5.18 -25.43 4.17
C LYS A 221 -5.75 -26.11 5.42
N ARG A 222 -4.98 -26.14 6.51
CA ARG A 222 -5.42 -26.76 7.76
C ARG A 222 -6.55 -25.98 8.43
N SER A 223 -6.46 -24.66 8.49
CA SER A 223 -7.50 -23.79 9.05
C SER A 223 -8.83 -23.98 8.31
N VAL A 224 -8.81 -24.11 6.99
CA VAL A 224 -10.02 -24.43 6.22
C VAL A 224 -10.52 -25.84 6.53
N ALA A 225 -9.63 -26.85 6.57
CA ALA A 225 -10.03 -28.24 6.81
C ALA A 225 -10.72 -28.43 8.17
N ILE A 226 -10.32 -27.68 9.20
CA ILE A 226 -10.95 -27.73 10.52
C ILE A 226 -12.12 -26.75 10.69
N GLY A 227 -12.42 -25.91 9.68
CA GLY A 227 -13.44 -24.88 9.77
C GLY A 227 -13.13 -23.80 10.81
N LEU A 228 -11.87 -23.37 10.92
CA LEU A 228 -11.44 -22.40 11.92
C LEU A 228 -12.10 -21.03 11.72
N GLU A 229 -12.85 -20.57 12.72
CA GLU A 229 -13.38 -19.21 12.79
C GLU A 229 -12.69 -18.45 13.94
N ARG A 230 -12.12 -17.28 13.64
CA ARG A 230 -11.47 -16.41 14.64
C ARG A 230 -11.80 -14.95 14.39
N SER A 231 -12.02 -14.23 15.48
CA SER A 231 -12.16 -12.76 15.49
C SER A 231 -10.82 -12.04 15.42
N GLU A 232 -9.77 -12.63 16.01
CA GLU A 232 -8.43 -12.07 16.03
C GLU A 232 -7.55 -12.68 14.93
N PRO A 233 -6.79 -11.85 14.16
CA PRO A 233 -5.93 -12.33 13.10
C PRO A 233 -4.71 -13.06 13.66
N MET A 234 -4.33 -14.18 13.03
CA MET A 234 -3.07 -14.86 13.30
C MET A 234 -1.90 -13.97 12.88
N LYS A 235 -0.92 -13.79 13.76
CA LYS A 235 0.23 -12.91 13.50
C LYS A 235 1.44 -13.69 13.02
N GLN A 236 1.57 -14.92 13.50
CA GLN A 236 2.65 -15.82 13.15
C GLN A 236 2.12 -17.16 12.70
N THR A 237 2.95 -17.88 11.94
CA THR A 237 2.65 -19.22 11.46
C THR A 237 2.50 -20.25 12.61
N GLN A 238 3.09 -19.93 13.75
CA GLN A 238 3.01 -20.70 15.00
C GLN A 238 1.63 -20.62 15.68
N ASP A 239 0.86 -19.56 15.43
CA ASP A 239 -0.44 -19.31 16.07
C ASP A 239 -1.58 -20.18 15.47
N GLY A 240 -1.25 -20.90 14.40
CA GLY A 240 -2.17 -21.74 13.65
C GLY A 240 -2.42 -23.11 14.28
N PRO A 241 -3.38 -23.88 13.75
CA PRO A 241 -3.65 -25.23 14.22
C PRO A 241 -2.41 -26.12 14.08
N ILE A 242 -2.03 -26.82 15.16
CA ILE A 242 -0.85 -27.68 15.19
C ILE A 242 -1.09 -28.92 14.30
N SER A 243 -0.10 -29.27 13.47
CA SER A 243 -0.17 -30.51 12.69
C SER A 243 -0.03 -31.69 13.64
N PRO A 244 -0.89 -32.72 13.57
CA PRO A 244 -0.64 -33.97 14.28
C PRO A 244 0.67 -34.64 13.83
N ALA A 245 1.14 -34.33 12.61
CA ALA A 245 2.45 -34.78 12.13
C ALA A 245 3.62 -34.24 12.97
N HIS A 246 3.48 -33.11 13.67
CA HIS A 246 4.52 -32.61 14.58
C HIS A 246 4.74 -33.49 15.83
N ALA A 247 3.81 -34.41 16.11
CA ALA A 247 3.97 -35.40 17.19
C ALA A 247 4.69 -36.67 16.73
N LEU A 248 5.02 -36.80 15.43
CA LEU A 248 5.73 -37.96 14.90
C LEU A 248 7.24 -37.77 15.08
N ASP A 249 7.89 -38.77 15.67
CA ASP A 249 9.35 -38.81 15.80
C ASP A 249 10.02 -38.72 14.41
N GLY A 250 11.08 -37.91 14.30
CA GLY A 250 11.76 -37.62 13.04
C GLY A 250 11.05 -36.62 12.11
N TYR A 251 9.81 -36.19 12.40
CA TYR A 251 9.15 -35.13 11.63
C TYR A 251 9.67 -33.75 12.06
N THR A 252 10.77 -33.33 11.45
CA THR A 252 11.25 -31.95 11.61
C THR A 252 10.45 -31.09 10.64
N PRO A 253 9.58 -30.15 11.11
CA PRO A 253 8.99 -29.19 10.19
C PRO A 253 10.14 -28.46 9.45
N PRO A 254 9.93 -28.01 8.20
CA PRO A 254 10.93 -27.21 7.51
C PRO A 254 11.34 -26.07 8.45
N ARG A 255 12.62 -26.08 8.88
CA ARG A 255 13.14 -25.09 9.81
C ARG A 255 12.79 -23.71 9.27
N LEU A 256 12.07 -22.93 10.07
CA LEU A 256 11.99 -21.49 9.91
C LEU A 256 13.39 -20.93 10.21
N GLU A 257 14.29 -21.03 9.22
CA GLU A 257 15.60 -20.39 9.32
C GLU A 257 15.42 -18.88 9.20
N GLY A 258 15.59 -18.18 10.32
CA GLY A 258 15.94 -16.76 10.36
C GLY A 258 14.76 -15.79 10.43
N TYR A 259 14.45 -15.33 11.65
CA TYR A 259 14.20 -13.91 11.89
C TYR A 259 15.53 -13.24 12.26
#